data_AF-A0A5J4IZ07-F1
#
_entry.id   AF-A0A5J4IZ07-F1
#
_cell.length_a   1.000
_cell.length_b   1.000
_cell.length_c   1.000
_cell.angle_alpha   90.00
_cell.angle_beta   90.00
_cell.angle_gamma   90.00
#
_symmetry.space_group_name_H-M   'P 1'
#
loop_
_entity.id
_entity.type
_entity.pdbx_description
1 polymer ?
#
loop_
_entity_poly.entity_id
_entity_poly.type
_entity_poly.pdbx_seq_one_letter_code
_entity_poly.pdbx_strand_id
1 'polypeptide(L)'
;MKTTMTDTEMMDAGFLAGTIVASKADGDCPFVIKTDGKESVMYDPINIEDAYKKDGMKVWFTFRGLRMMNRCTKANPVELVEMRTK
;
A
#
# COMPACT_ATOMS: atom_id res chain seq x y z
N MET A 1 -2.93 4.91 27.02
CA MET A 1 -1.58 4.56 26.50
C MET A 1 -1.73 4.27 25.01
N LYS A 2 -1.05 5.02 24.12
CA LYS A 2 -0.97 4.69 22.70
C LYS A 2 0.26 3.80 22.53
N THR A 3 0.07 2.49 22.48
CA THR A 3 1.16 1.54 22.25
C THR A 3 1.50 1.57 20.75
N THR A 4 2.61 2.23 20.39
CA THR A 4 3.18 2.13 19.04
C THR A 4 3.91 0.79 18.92
N MET A 5 3.43 -0.08 18.03
CA MET A 5 4.10 -1.34 17.68
C MET A 5 5.42 -1.05 16.95
N THR A 6 6.43 -1.86 17.19
CA THR A 6 7.72 -1.85 16.49
C THR A 6 7.60 -2.45 15.09
N ASP A 7 8.58 -2.16 14.22
CA ASP A 7 8.64 -2.71 12.85
C ASP A 7 8.52 -4.25 12.83
N THR A 8 9.20 -4.93 13.75
CA THR A 8 9.16 -6.40 13.86
C THR A 8 7.76 -6.88 14.26
N GLU A 9 7.13 -6.24 15.24
CA GLU A 9 5.76 -6.59 15.66
C GLU A 9 4.74 -6.37 14.54
N MET A 10 4.91 -5.33 13.73
CA MET A 10 4.06 -5.09 12.56
C MET A 10 4.22 -6.20 11.52
N MET A 11 5.45 -6.61 11.22
CA MET A 11 5.71 -7.71 10.28
C MET A 11 5.18 -9.05 10.80
N ASP A 12 5.39 -9.36 12.08
CA ASP A 12 4.89 -10.59 12.72
C ASP A 12 3.35 -10.63 12.77
N ALA A 13 2.71 -9.47 12.85
CA ALA A 13 1.26 -9.32 12.72
C ALA A 13 0.75 -9.42 11.27
N GLY A 14 1.64 -9.65 10.29
CA GLY A 14 1.32 -9.85 8.88
C GLY A 14 1.20 -8.56 8.06
N PHE A 15 1.61 -7.41 8.61
CA PHE A 15 1.66 -6.18 7.83
C PHE A 15 2.87 -6.17 6.90
N LEU A 16 2.66 -5.63 5.70
CA LEU A 16 3.74 -5.27 4.80
C LEU A 16 4.12 -3.80 5.00
N ALA A 17 5.43 -3.53 4.96
CA ALA A 17 5.93 -2.17 4.81
C ALA A 17 5.84 -1.75 3.34
N GLY A 18 5.39 -0.53 3.12
CA GLY A 18 5.43 0.07 1.78
C GLY A 18 5.46 1.58 1.81
N THR A 19 5.63 2.12 0.61
CA THR A 19 5.65 3.56 0.35
C THR A 19 4.57 3.89 -0.68
N ILE A 20 3.75 4.90 -0.38
CA ILE A 20 2.76 5.44 -1.33
C ILE A 20 3.49 6.14 -2.47
N VAL A 21 3.14 5.76 -3.69
CA VAL A 21 3.62 6.39 -4.92
C VAL A 21 2.43 6.98 -5.65
N ALA A 22 2.44 8.29 -5.85
CA ALA A 22 1.41 8.99 -6.60
C ALA A 22 1.85 9.18 -8.06
N SER A 23 0.95 8.89 -9.01
CA SER A 23 1.17 9.17 -10.43
C SER A 23 0.14 10.18 -10.92
N LYS A 24 0.60 11.11 -11.77
CA LYS A 24 -0.26 12.06 -12.50
C LYS A 24 -0.26 11.80 -14.00
N ALA A 25 0.37 10.71 -14.44
CA ALA A 25 0.43 10.37 -15.85
C ALA A 25 -0.92 9.82 -16.32
N ASP A 26 -1.36 10.25 -17.50
CA ASP A 26 -2.59 9.75 -18.10
C ASP A 26 -2.49 8.25 -18.37
N GLY A 27 -3.48 7.49 -17.90
CA GLY A 27 -3.52 6.03 -18.01
C GLY A 27 -2.73 5.25 -16.95
N ASP A 28 -2.17 5.93 -15.94
CA ASP A 28 -1.50 5.31 -14.81
C ASP A 28 -2.41 5.21 -13.56
N CYS A 29 -2.04 4.35 -12.61
CA CYS A 29 -2.75 4.28 -11.33
C CYS A 29 -2.45 5.53 -10.48
N PRO A 30 -3.46 6.29 -10.01
CA PRO A 30 -3.22 7.55 -9.30
C PRO A 30 -2.42 7.39 -8.00
N PHE A 31 -2.67 6.30 -7.27
CA PHE A 31 -1.96 5.96 -6.04
C PHE A 31 -1.71 4.46 -5.99
N VAL A 32 -0.46 4.06 -5.82
CA VAL A 32 -0.06 2.67 -5.60
C VAL A 32 0.79 2.57 -4.34
N ILE A 33 0.83 1.38 -3.75
CA ILE A 33 1.71 1.07 -2.63
C ILE A 33 2.85 0.21 -3.16
N LYS A 34 4.08 0.71 -3.11
CA LYS A 34 5.28 -0.04 -3.45
C LYS A 34 5.81 -0.71 -2.18
N THR A 35 5.96 -2.03 -2.16
CA THR A 35 6.53 -2.72 -1.00
C THR A 35 8.01 -2.40 -0.82
N ASP A 36 8.43 -2.28 0.45
CA ASP A 36 9.83 -2.13 0.82
C ASP A 36 10.49 -3.53 0.76
N GLY A 37 11.52 -3.71 -0.07
CA GLY A 37 12.20 -5.02 -0.22
C GLY A 37 13.08 -5.12 -1.46
N LYS A 38 13.80 -6.26 -1.61
CA LYS A 38 14.65 -6.54 -2.79
C LYS A 38 13.83 -6.73 -4.08
N GLU A 39 12.66 -7.35 -3.96
CA GLU A 39 11.68 -7.46 -5.05
C GLU A 39 10.48 -6.59 -4.69
N SER A 40 10.50 -5.34 -5.12
CA SER A 40 9.40 -4.42 -4.86
C SER A 40 8.19 -4.76 -5.72
N VAL A 41 7.06 -5.06 -5.10
CA VAL A 41 5.77 -5.28 -5.74
C VAL A 41 4.95 -4.00 -5.61
N MET A 42 4.18 -3.65 -6.64
CA MET A 42 3.24 -2.54 -6.58
C MET A 42 1.81 -3.05 -6.45
N TYR A 43 1.08 -2.47 -5.53
CA TYR A 43 -0.33 -2.75 -5.29
C TYR A 43 -1.18 -1.52 -5.58
N ASP A 44 -2.31 -1.74 -6.23
CA ASP A 44 -3.28 -0.73 -6.62
C ASP A 44 -4.52 -0.83 -5.69
N PRO A 45 -4.54 -0.09 -4.57
CA PRO A 45 -5.64 -0.15 -3.63
C PRO A 45 -6.91 0.53 -4.18
N ILE A 46 -8.03 -0.19 -4.15
CA ILE A 46 -9.31 0.37 -4.59
C ILE A 46 -9.95 1.29 -3.54
N ASN A 47 -9.59 1.14 -2.27
CA ASN A 47 -10.21 1.77 -1.10
C ASN A 47 -9.22 2.59 -0.24
N ILE A 48 -8.18 3.18 -0.85
CA ILE A 48 -7.22 4.01 -0.10
C ILE A 48 -7.89 5.29 0.43
N GLU A 49 -7.75 5.51 1.75
CA GLU A 49 -8.28 6.70 2.41
C GLU A 49 -7.47 7.95 2.06
N ASP A 50 -8.14 9.11 2.02
CA ASP A 50 -7.52 10.39 1.64
C ASP A 50 -6.33 10.78 2.53
N ALA A 51 -6.34 10.36 3.80
CA ALA A 51 -5.25 10.60 4.74
C ALA A 51 -3.91 9.96 4.29
N TYR A 52 -3.97 8.89 3.49
CA TYR A 52 -2.80 8.19 2.96
C TYR A 52 -2.45 8.58 1.52
N LYS A 53 -3.24 9.42 0.85
CA LYS A 53 -3.01 9.87 -0.54
C LYS A 53 -1.92 10.94 -0.64
N LYS A 54 -0.74 10.64 -0.09
CA LYS A 54 0.44 11.51 -0.12
C LYS A 54 1.64 10.74 -0.63
N ASP A 55 2.20 11.22 -1.73
CA ASP A 55 3.42 10.65 -2.31
C ASP A 55 4.56 10.59 -1.28
N GLY A 56 5.29 9.48 -1.29
CA GLY A 56 6.39 9.21 -0.37
C GLY A 56 6.00 8.82 1.06
N MET A 57 4.70 8.74 1.38
CA MET A 57 4.26 8.34 2.72
C MET A 57 4.58 6.86 2.98
N LYS A 58 5.24 6.59 4.11
CA LYS A 58 5.52 5.23 4.57
C LYS A 58 4.34 4.68 5.36
N VAL A 59 3.93 3.48 5.02
CA VAL A 59 2.74 2.84 5.58
C VAL A 59 3.02 1.37 5.91
N TRP A 60 2.31 0.90 6.92
CA TRP A 60 2.05 -0.51 7.16
C TRP A 60 0.68 -0.85 6.63
N PHE A 61 0.55 -1.95 5.89
CA PHE A 61 -0.74 -2.35 5.35
C PHE A 61 -0.91 -3.86 5.28
N THR A 62 -2.16 -4.31 5.40
CA THR A 62 -2.61 -5.66 5.03
C THR A 62 -3.65 -5.53 3.93
N PHE A 63 -3.78 -6.56 3.09
CA PHE A 63 -4.66 -6.48 1.93
C PHE A 63 -5.22 -7.84 1.54
N ARG A 64 -6.26 -7.81 0.70
CA ARG A 64 -6.78 -8.95 -0.05
C ARG A 64 -6.56 -8.71 -1.53
N GLY A 65 -5.98 -9.69 -2.21
CA GLY A 65 -5.82 -9.64 -3.67
C GLY A 65 -7.19 -9.70 -4.35
N LEU A 66 -7.44 -8.80 -5.29
CA LEU A 66 -8.67 -8.80 -6.08
C LEU A 66 -8.44 -9.55 -7.40
N ARG A 67 -9.45 -10.28 -7.87
CA ARG A 67 -9.42 -10.97 -9.18
C ARG A 67 -10.00 -10.12 -10.31
N MET A 68 -10.00 -8.80 -10.14
CA MET A 68 -10.49 -7.88 -11.14
C MET A 68 -9.43 -7.58 -12.20
N MET A 69 -9.85 -7.06 -13.34
CA MET A 69 -8.93 -6.54 -14.35
C MET A 69 -8.13 -5.37 -13.76
N ASN A 70 -6.82 -5.37 -13.96
CA ASN A 70 -5.95 -4.33 -13.42
C ASN A 70 -6.32 -2.96 -14.01
N ARG A 71 -6.38 -1.93 -13.15
CA ARG A 71 -6.60 -0.54 -13.60
C ARG A 71 -5.37 0.04 -14.30
N CYS A 72 -4.18 -0.47 -13.99
CA CYS A 72 -2.93 -0.15 -14.67
C CYS A 72 -2.04 -1.41 -14.82
N THR A 73 -1.09 -1.36 -15.75
CA THR A 73 -0.23 -2.51 -16.07
C THR A 73 0.83 -2.81 -15.02
N LYS A 74 1.12 -1.85 -14.12
CA LYS A 74 2.27 -1.89 -13.21
C LYS A 74 1.95 -2.38 -11.81
N ALA A 75 0.67 -2.47 -11.43
CA ALA A 75 0.25 -2.76 -10.07
C ALA A 75 -0.92 -3.75 -10.01
N ASN A 76 -0.94 -4.57 -8.96
CA ASN A 76 -1.97 -5.58 -8.76
C ASN A 76 -3.13 -4.98 -7.95
N PRO A 77 -4.39 -5.15 -8.37
CA PRO A 77 -5.53 -4.59 -7.66
C PRO A 77 -5.73 -5.27 -6.32
N VAL A 78 -5.88 -4.47 -5.27
CA VAL A 78 -6.08 -4.96 -3.89
C VAL A 78 -7.16 -4.17 -3.16
N GLU A 79 -7.79 -4.83 -2.20
CA GLU A 79 -8.58 -4.18 -1.16
C GLU A 79 -7.74 -4.13 0.11
N LEU A 80 -7.54 -2.93 0.65
CA LEU A 80 -6.85 -2.72 1.91
C LEU A 80 -7.76 -3.19 3.05
N VAL A 81 -7.22 -4.04 3.92
CA VAL A 81 -7.91 -4.53 5.10
C VAL A 81 -7.59 -3.65 6.30
N GLU A 82 -6.32 -3.29 6.46
CA GLU A 82 -5.87 -2.38 7.50
C GLU A 82 -4.70 -1.53 7.00
N MET A 83 -4.64 -0.27 7.41
CA MET A 83 -3.53 0.65 7.13
C MET A 83 -3.14 1.45 8.36
N ARG A 84 -1.84 1.69 8.51
CA ARG A 84 -1.27 2.56 9.55
C ARG A 84 -0.08 3.33 8.99
N THR A 85 0.14 4.55 9.47
CA THR A 85 1.38 5.28 9.19
C THR A 85 2.56 4.58 9.87
N LYS A 86 3.68 4.45 9.16
CA LYS A 86 4.94 3.98 9.74
C LYS A 86 5.70 5.12 10.41
#